data_AF-A0A914S2U5-F1
#
_entry.id   AF-A0A914S2U5-F1
#
_cell.length_a   1.000
_cell.length_b   1.000
_cell.length_c   1.000
_cell.angle_alpha   90.00
_cell.angle_beta   90.00
_cell.angle_gamma   90.00
#
_symmetry.space_group_name_H-M   'P 1'
#
loop_
_entity.id
_entity.type
_entity.pdbx_description
1 polymer ?
#
loop_
_entity_poly.entity_id
_entity_poly.type
_entity_poly.pdbx_seq_one_letter_code
_entity_poly.pdbx_strand_id
1 'polypeptide(L)'
;LQAYWRSCSFLLGAVAESSFRANVCIIGSLPPVVESGRFVHVAAIEGLHDWRPSKMELDALTGKILREFIVMALPFEPLTVERQFAIDLFAENEKKVERIMKGDDENVTLYKVGGHVDVAEGPLIANTRQIGRFAITAVHYVDSLYYFSGVSLPSAARCSSYSWDLLTEAARSPPEPRSQMVASLV
;
A
#
# COMPACT_ATOMS: atom_id res chain seq x y z
N LEU A 1 -12.52 3.23 -9.94
CA LEU A 1 -11.07 3.49 -10.06
C LEU A 1 -10.40 3.70 -8.71
N GLN A 2 -10.94 4.54 -7.82
CA GLN A 2 -10.35 4.75 -6.48
C GLN A 2 -10.20 3.44 -5.66
N ALA A 3 -11.22 2.57 -5.65
CA ALA A 3 -11.14 1.27 -4.98
C ALA A 3 -9.99 0.39 -5.51
N TYR A 4 -9.72 0.43 -6.83
CA TYR A 4 -8.61 -0.30 -7.45
C TYR A 4 -7.26 0.17 -6.92
N TRP A 5 -7.02 1.48 -6.96
CA TRP A 5 -5.78 2.06 -6.47
C TRP A 5 -5.58 1.89 -4.97
N ARG A 6 -6.65 2.02 -4.17
CA ARG A 6 -6.61 1.67 -2.73
C ARG A 6 -6.20 0.22 -2.50
N SER A 7 -6.74 -0.71 -3.29
CA SER A 7 -6.39 -2.13 -3.19
C SER A 7 -4.94 -2.39 -3.57
N CYS A 8 -4.44 -1.70 -4.60
CA CYS A 8 -3.04 -1.81 -5.00
C CYS A 8 -2.10 -1.26 -3.92
N SER A 9 -2.47 -0.14 -3.31
CA SER A 9 -1.75 0.44 -2.17
C SER A 9 -1.77 -0.52 -0.98
N PHE A 10 -2.92 -1.09 -0.64
CA PHE A 10 -3.06 -2.08 0.43
C PHE A 10 -2.07 -3.25 0.31
N LEU A 11 -1.83 -3.74 -0.92
CA LEU A 11 -0.82 -4.78 -1.17
C LEU A 11 0.63 -4.30 -0.96
N LEU A 12 0.94 -3.00 -1.10
CA LEU A 12 2.24 -2.45 -0.70
C LEU A 12 2.43 -2.51 0.81
N GLY A 13 1.38 -2.21 1.58
CA GLY A 13 1.38 -2.38 3.05
C GLY A 13 1.66 -3.82 3.44
N ALA A 14 0.93 -4.77 2.84
CA ALA A 14 1.11 -6.20 3.05
C ALA A 14 2.54 -6.68 2.74
N VAL A 15 3.13 -6.20 1.64
CA VAL A 15 4.51 -6.58 1.29
C VAL A 15 5.53 -5.91 2.20
N ALA A 16 5.28 -4.68 2.64
CA ALA A 16 6.17 -4.00 3.58
C ALA A 16 6.22 -4.79 4.90
N GLU A 17 5.07 -5.07 5.53
CA GLU A 17 5.02 -5.84 6.78
C GLU A 17 5.68 -7.21 6.68
N SER A 18 5.43 -7.94 5.59
CA SER A 18 5.92 -9.31 5.46
C SER A 18 7.38 -9.43 5.00
N SER A 19 8.00 -8.36 4.49
CA SER A 19 9.33 -8.43 3.85
C SER A 19 10.49 -7.98 4.74
N PHE A 20 10.21 -7.21 5.79
CA PHE A 20 11.22 -6.79 6.74
C PHE A 20 11.15 -7.66 7.99
N ARG A 21 12.32 -7.93 8.60
CA ARG A 21 12.41 -8.63 9.90
C ARG A 21 12.20 -7.70 11.10
N ALA A 22 12.12 -6.40 10.85
CA ALA A 22 11.88 -5.38 11.85
C ALA A 22 10.38 -5.12 12.01
N ASN A 23 10.00 -4.46 13.10
CA ASN A 23 8.64 -3.98 13.28
C ASN A 23 8.32 -2.91 12.22
N VAL A 24 7.32 -3.22 11.39
CA VAL A 24 6.81 -2.31 10.36
C VAL A 24 5.51 -1.72 10.88
N CYS A 25 5.51 -0.43 11.18
CA CYS A 25 4.29 0.29 11.52
C CYS A 25 3.71 0.91 10.25
N ILE A 26 2.67 0.29 9.71
CA ILE A 26 1.91 0.87 8.61
C ILE A 26 1.22 2.16 9.08
N ILE A 27 1.43 3.26 8.36
CA ILE A 27 0.79 4.56 8.64
C ILE A 27 -0.51 4.70 7.86
N GLY A 28 -0.49 4.32 6.59
CA GLY A 28 -1.64 4.43 5.70
C GLY A 28 -1.25 4.64 4.25
N SER A 29 -2.25 4.80 3.39
CA SER A 29 -2.07 5.11 1.98
C SER A 29 -2.32 6.59 1.71
N LEU A 30 -1.56 7.19 0.79
CA LEU A 30 -1.91 8.50 0.27
C LEU A 30 -3.11 8.37 -0.68
N PRO A 31 -4.03 9.36 -0.72
CA PRO A 31 -5.11 9.37 -1.70
C PRO A 31 -4.55 9.22 -3.12
N PRO A 32 -4.99 8.22 -3.89
CA PRO A 32 -4.42 7.96 -5.19
C PRO A 32 -4.80 9.06 -6.19
N VAL A 33 -3.82 9.76 -6.74
CA VAL A 33 -4.00 10.72 -7.83
C VAL A 33 -3.95 9.93 -9.14
N VAL A 34 -5.12 9.65 -9.73
CA VAL A 34 -5.26 8.75 -10.89
C VAL A 34 -4.46 9.24 -12.09
N GLU A 35 -4.37 10.55 -12.27
CA GLU A 35 -3.65 11.25 -13.34
C GLU A 35 -2.14 11.01 -13.25
N SER A 36 -1.61 10.82 -12.03
CA SER A 36 -0.20 10.47 -11.82
C SER A 36 0.11 9.01 -12.17
N GLY A 37 -0.93 8.17 -12.32
CA GLY A 37 -0.83 6.74 -12.58
C GLY A 37 -0.24 5.94 -11.41
N ARG A 38 -0.13 6.54 -10.22
CA ARG A 38 0.66 6.00 -9.10
C ARG A 38 -0.14 5.97 -7.81
N PHE A 39 0.25 5.04 -6.95
CA PHE A 39 -0.27 4.90 -5.60
C PHE A 39 0.89 4.79 -4.63
N VAL A 40 0.70 5.31 -3.43
CA VAL A 40 1.75 5.40 -2.41
C VAL A 40 1.24 4.87 -1.10
N HIS A 41 2.01 3.97 -0.49
CA HIS A 41 1.79 3.47 0.85
C HIS A 41 2.93 3.91 1.77
N VAL A 42 2.58 4.38 2.96
CA VAL A 42 3.51 4.92 3.94
C VAL A 42 3.66 3.95 5.11
N ALA A 43 4.91 3.68 5.48
CA ALA A 43 5.25 2.83 6.62
C ALA A 43 6.47 3.41 7.37
N ALA A 44 6.50 3.24 8.69
CA ALA A 44 7.70 3.38 9.49
C ALA A 44 8.31 1.98 9.70
N ILE A 45 9.63 1.86 9.58
CA ILE A 45 10.33 0.58 9.76
C ILE A 45 11.38 0.78 10.84
N GLU A 46 11.22 0.07 11.96
CA GLU A 46 12.12 0.19 13.11
C GLU A 46 13.54 -0.30 12.75
N GLY A 47 14.58 0.41 13.19
CA GLY A 47 15.98 0.02 12.96
C GLY A 47 16.46 0.08 11.51
N LEU A 48 15.61 0.49 10.56
CA LEU A 48 15.99 0.76 9.17
C LEU A 48 16.11 2.28 8.98
N HIS A 49 17.32 2.75 8.69
CA HIS A 49 17.60 4.17 8.53
C HIS A 49 18.20 4.46 7.15
N ASP A 50 17.54 5.35 6.38
CA ASP A 50 17.95 5.79 5.04
C ASP A 50 18.28 4.65 4.05
N TRP A 51 17.69 3.47 4.25
CA TRP A 51 17.74 2.41 3.25
C TRP A 51 17.10 2.88 1.94
N ARG A 52 17.83 2.65 0.84
CA ARG A 52 17.38 2.97 -0.52
C ARG A 52 17.44 1.70 -1.34
N PRO A 53 16.30 1.11 -1.73
CA PRO A 53 16.31 -0.14 -2.46
C PRO A 53 16.98 0.04 -3.82
N SER A 54 17.84 -0.92 -4.14
CA SER A 54 18.29 -1.17 -5.49
C SER A 54 17.14 -1.63 -6.39
N LYS A 55 17.33 -1.56 -7.72
CA LYS A 55 16.37 -2.11 -8.68
C LYS A 55 16.06 -3.59 -8.39
N MET A 56 17.06 -4.37 -8.02
CA MET A 56 16.90 -5.79 -7.69
C MET A 56 16.00 -6.01 -6.47
N GLU A 57 16.12 -5.18 -5.43
CA GLU A 57 15.23 -5.24 -4.26
C GLU A 57 13.80 -4.83 -4.61
N LEU A 58 13.61 -3.79 -5.43
CA LEU A 58 12.28 -3.40 -5.92
C LEU A 58 11.62 -4.51 -6.76
N ASP A 59 12.39 -5.16 -7.63
CA ASP A 59 11.93 -6.28 -8.45
C ASP A 59 11.59 -7.50 -7.57
N ALA A 60 12.37 -7.74 -6.49
CA ALA A 60 12.10 -8.79 -5.53
C ALA A 60 10.80 -8.55 -4.73
N LEU A 61 10.58 -7.33 -4.23
CA LEU A 61 9.34 -6.94 -3.54
C LEU A 61 8.14 -7.03 -4.49
N THR A 62 8.29 -6.57 -5.74
CA THR A 62 7.27 -6.72 -6.78
C THR A 62 6.94 -8.19 -7.01
N GLY A 63 7.96 -9.03 -7.22
CA GLY A 63 7.79 -10.46 -7.45
C GLY A 63 7.11 -11.17 -6.29
N LYS A 64 7.32 -10.71 -5.04
CA LYS A 64 6.62 -11.21 -3.86
C LYS A 64 5.12 -10.91 -3.94
N ILE A 65 4.72 -9.66 -4.25
CA ILE A 65 3.30 -9.30 -4.44
C ILE A 65 2.65 -10.18 -5.51
N LEU A 66 3.33 -10.36 -6.65
CA LEU A 66 2.82 -11.17 -7.74
C LEU A 66 2.56 -12.61 -7.29
N ARG A 67 3.53 -13.24 -6.61
CA ARG A 67 3.46 -14.65 -6.21
C ARG A 67 2.48 -14.90 -5.07
N GLU A 68 2.50 -14.07 -4.03
CA GLU A 68 1.73 -14.32 -2.81
C GLU A 68 0.28 -13.87 -2.92
N PHE A 69 -0.02 -12.86 -3.75
CA PHE A 69 -1.35 -12.25 -3.80
C PHE A 69 -2.02 -12.36 -5.17
N ILE A 70 -1.36 -11.91 -6.24
CA ILE A 70 -2.02 -11.75 -7.55
C ILE A 70 -2.22 -13.11 -8.23
N VAL A 71 -1.17 -13.93 -8.31
CA VAL A 71 -1.23 -15.28 -8.89
C VAL A 71 -2.21 -16.17 -8.13
N MET A 72 -2.29 -16.00 -6.81
CA MET A 72 -3.18 -16.76 -5.93
C MET A 72 -4.65 -16.32 -6.01
N ALA A 73 -4.96 -15.20 -6.69
CA ALA A 73 -6.32 -14.69 -6.86
C ALA A 73 -7.10 -14.59 -5.53
N LEU A 74 -6.47 -13.99 -4.51
CA LEU A 74 -7.02 -13.86 -3.16
C LEU A 74 -8.18 -12.84 -3.12
N PRO A 75 -9.25 -13.12 -2.34
CA PRO A 75 -10.30 -12.15 -2.09
C PRO A 75 -9.82 -11.06 -1.12
N PHE A 76 -10.37 -9.86 -1.26
CA PHE A 76 -10.34 -8.86 -0.19
C PHE A 76 -11.62 -9.03 0.64
N GLU A 77 -11.47 -9.59 1.83
CA GLU A 77 -12.58 -9.92 2.73
C GLU A 77 -12.81 -8.75 3.70
N PRO A 78 -13.94 -8.02 3.62
CA PRO A 78 -14.27 -7.00 4.60
C PRO A 78 -14.71 -7.66 5.91
N LEU A 79 -14.17 -7.16 7.03
CA LEU A 79 -14.46 -7.60 8.39
C LEU A 79 -14.90 -6.37 9.18
N THR A 80 -16.19 -6.27 9.51
CA THR A 80 -16.71 -5.23 10.39
C THR A 80 -16.55 -5.69 11.83
N VAL A 81 -15.76 -4.94 12.60
CA VAL A 81 -15.45 -5.26 14.00
C VAL A 81 -15.74 -4.05 14.88
N GLU A 82 -15.95 -4.29 16.17
CA GLU A 82 -16.06 -3.22 17.16
C GLU A 82 -14.75 -2.43 17.19
N ARG A 83 -14.85 -1.10 17.36
CA ARG A 83 -13.69 -0.22 17.42
C ARG A 83 -12.68 -0.64 18.49
N GLN A 84 -13.15 -1.06 19.66
CA GLN A 84 -12.27 -1.49 20.75
C GLN A 84 -11.45 -2.72 20.35
N PHE A 85 -12.07 -3.69 19.67
CA PHE A 85 -11.36 -4.85 19.15
C PHE A 85 -10.29 -4.45 18.13
N ALA A 86 -10.58 -3.49 17.24
CA ALA A 86 -9.59 -2.98 16.29
C ALA A 86 -8.43 -2.25 16.98
N ILE A 87 -8.69 -1.49 18.04
CA ILE A 87 -7.65 -0.84 18.86
C ILE A 87 -6.73 -1.89 19.49
N ASP A 88 -7.32 -2.93 20.10
CA ASP A 88 -6.55 -4.01 20.73
C ASP A 88 -5.74 -4.80 19.71
N LEU A 89 -6.30 -5.04 18.51
CA LEU A 89 -5.61 -5.72 17.41
C LEU A 89 -4.37 -4.95 16.92
N PHE A 90 -4.42 -3.62 16.92
CA PHE A 90 -3.34 -2.75 16.44
C PHE A 90 -2.58 -2.05 17.57
N ALA A 91 -2.63 -2.57 18.81
CA ALA A 91 -2.09 -1.90 19.99
C ALA A 91 -0.59 -1.54 19.88
N GLU A 92 0.19 -2.31 19.11
CA GLU A 92 1.61 -2.08 18.87
C GLU A 92 1.90 -0.95 17.86
N ASN A 93 0.87 -0.45 17.15
CA ASN A 93 0.97 0.62 16.17
C ASN A 93 0.17 1.85 16.62
N GLU A 94 0.77 2.66 17.49
CA GLU A 94 0.17 3.85 18.09
C GLU A 94 -0.48 4.79 17.07
N LYS A 95 0.16 5.00 15.91
CA LYS A 95 -0.36 5.87 14.84
C LYS A 95 -1.65 5.32 14.21
N LYS A 96 -1.74 4.00 14.05
CA LYS A 96 -2.95 3.34 13.54
C LYS A 96 -4.06 3.39 14.58
N VAL A 97 -3.73 3.21 15.86
CA VAL A 97 -4.68 3.36 16.98
C VAL A 97 -5.24 4.78 17.04
N GLU A 98 -4.39 5.82 17.00
CA GLU A 98 -4.82 7.23 17.01
C GLU A 98 -5.82 7.49 15.87
N ARG A 99 -5.53 6.95 14.69
CA ARG A 99 -6.37 7.10 13.52
C ARG A 99 -7.70 6.35 13.61
N ILE A 100 -7.72 5.16 14.19
CA ILE A 100 -8.95 4.42 14.49
C ILE A 100 -9.80 5.18 15.52
N MET A 101 -9.17 5.77 16.53
CA MET A 101 -9.85 6.56 17.57
C MET A 101 -10.45 7.87 17.05
N LYS A 102 -9.87 8.48 16.00
CA LYS A 102 -10.42 9.69 15.36
C LYS A 102 -11.72 9.43 14.57
N GLY A 103 -12.07 8.18 14.29
CA GLY A 103 -13.33 7.86 13.62
C GLY A 103 -14.53 7.97 14.58
N ASP A 104 -15.66 8.45 14.08
CA ASP A 104 -16.89 8.60 14.88
C ASP A 104 -17.73 7.32 14.96
N ASP A 105 -17.55 6.36 14.03
CA ASP A 105 -18.34 5.12 13.93
C ASP A 105 -17.94 4.04 14.94
N GLU A 106 -18.90 3.50 15.71
CA GLU A 106 -18.66 2.45 16.73
C GLU A 106 -17.98 1.19 16.14
N ASN A 107 -18.17 0.95 14.85
CA ASN A 107 -17.60 -0.17 14.12
C ASN A 107 -16.58 0.29 13.09
N VAL A 108 -15.51 -0.47 12.93
CA VAL A 108 -14.44 -0.23 11.96
C VAL A 108 -14.45 -1.36 10.94
N THR A 109 -14.27 -1.03 9.67
CA THR A 109 -14.11 -2.04 8.61
C THR A 109 -12.63 -2.32 8.37
N LEU A 110 -12.22 -3.53 8.69
CA LEU A 110 -10.93 -4.09 8.32
C LEU A 110 -11.06 -4.84 7.00
N TYR A 111 -9.95 -4.98 6.28
CA TYR A 111 -9.87 -5.86 5.13
C TYR A 111 -8.82 -6.91 5.38
N LYS A 112 -9.14 -8.15 5.00
CA LYS A 112 -8.20 -9.27 5.01
C LYS A 112 -7.90 -9.69 3.57
N VAL A 113 -6.63 -9.88 3.26
CA VAL A 113 -6.18 -10.50 2.00
C VAL A 113 -5.08 -11.51 2.32
N GLY A 114 -5.39 -12.79 2.12
CA GLY A 114 -4.49 -13.87 2.57
C GLY A 114 -4.26 -13.81 4.09
N GLY A 115 -3.00 -13.65 4.49
CA GLY A 115 -2.59 -13.51 5.89
C GLY A 115 -2.51 -12.07 6.41
N HIS A 116 -2.69 -11.06 5.56
CA HIS A 116 -2.57 -9.66 5.96
C HIS A 116 -3.94 -9.06 6.27
N VAL A 117 -4.04 -8.32 7.38
CA VAL A 117 -5.26 -7.65 7.86
C VAL A 117 -4.92 -6.20 8.18
N ASP A 118 -5.64 -5.26 7.56
CA ASP A 118 -5.44 -3.83 7.82
C ASP A 118 -6.71 -3.00 7.57
N VAL A 119 -6.73 -1.76 8.08
CA VAL A 119 -7.77 -0.76 7.85
C VAL A 119 -7.57 -0.13 6.46
N ALA A 120 -8.67 0.11 5.74
CA ALA A 120 -8.64 0.88 4.48
C ALA A 120 -9.67 2.03 4.50
N GLU A 121 -9.36 3.15 3.85
CA GLU A 121 -10.27 4.30 3.70
C GLU A 121 -11.31 4.05 2.61
N GLY A 122 -12.25 3.16 2.91
CA GLY A 122 -13.37 2.81 2.04
C GLY A 122 -13.15 1.55 1.21
N PRO A 123 -14.01 1.31 0.20
CA PRO A 123 -14.10 0.01 -0.45
C PRO A 123 -12.85 -0.35 -1.27
N LEU A 124 -12.51 -1.63 -1.21
CA LEU A 124 -11.50 -2.29 -2.05
C LEU A 124 -12.16 -3.04 -3.22
N ILE A 125 -11.37 -3.53 -4.17
CA ILE A 125 -11.84 -4.45 -5.20
C ILE A 125 -12.15 -5.81 -4.57
N ALA A 126 -12.94 -6.64 -5.23
CA ALA A 126 -13.35 -7.91 -4.66
C ALA A 126 -12.21 -8.93 -4.60
N ASN A 127 -11.31 -8.93 -5.58
CA ASN A 127 -10.28 -9.97 -5.70
C ASN A 127 -9.00 -9.46 -6.40
N THR A 128 -7.84 -9.97 -5.97
CA THR A 128 -6.53 -9.60 -6.54
C THR A 128 -6.37 -10.01 -8.01
N ARG A 129 -7.16 -10.95 -8.55
CA ARG A 129 -7.23 -11.29 -9.98
C ARG A 129 -7.62 -10.10 -10.87
N GLN A 130 -8.27 -9.09 -10.30
CA GLN A 130 -8.60 -7.86 -11.01
C GLN A 130 -7.35 -7.00 -11.29
N ILE A 131 -6.23 -7.28 -10.63
CA ILE A 131 -4.93 -6.63 -10.85
C ILE A 131 -4.18 -7.41 -11.93
N GLY A 132 -3.79 -6.74 -13.01
CA GLY A 132 -3.12 -7.35 -14.16
C GLY A 132 -1.61 -7.17 -14.12
N ARG A 133 -1.16 -5.93 -14.28
CA ARG A 133 0.25 -5.55 -14.17
C ARG A 133 0.46 -4.82 -12.85
N PHE A 134 1.59 -5.05 -12.19
CA PHE A 134 1.94 -4.40 -10.93
C PHE A 134 3.46 -4.27 -10.84
N ALA A 135 3.95 -3.09 -10.43
CA ALA A 135 5.35 -2.88 -10.11
C ALA A 135 5.50 -1.88 -8.96
N ILE A 136 6.44 -2.17 -8.06
CA ILE A 136 6.96 -1.20 -7.09
C ILE A 136 8.10 -0.47 -7.78
N THR A 137 7.96 0.85 -7.90
CA THR A 137 8.83 1.64 -8.78
C THR A 137 9.85 2.47 -8.01
N ALA A 138 9.51 2.89 -6.79
CA ALA A 138 10.40 3.64 -5.92
C ALA A 138 10.02 3.45 -4.45
N VAL A 139 11.01 3.59 -3.57
CA VAL A 139 10.80 3.80 -2.13
C VAL A 139 11.62 5.00 -1.73
N HIS A 140 10.97 6.00 -1.13
CA HIS A 140 11.63 7.21 -0.65
C HIS A 140 11.59 7.26 0.88
N TYR A 141 12.71 7.62 1.49
CA TYR A 141 12.79 7.85 2.93
C TYR A 141 12.73 9.36 3.21
N VAL A 142 11.68 9.81 3.90
CA VAL A 142 11.43 11.23 4.23
C VAL A 142 10.87 11.29 5.66
N ASP A 143 11.45 12.13 6.52
CA ASP A 143 11.00 12.36 7.90
C ASP A 143 10.77 11.07 8.71
N SER A 144 11.69 10.12 8.59
CA SER A 144 11.63 8.79 9.24
C SER A 144 10.52 7.87 8.75
N LEU A 145 9.93 8.18 7.59
CA LEU A 145 8.89 7.38 6.94
C LEU A 145 9.36 6.89 5.56
N TYR A 146 8.96 5.68 5.23
CA TYR A 146 9.16 5.06 3.93
C TYR A 146 7.89 5.19 3.09
N TYR A 147 8.03 5.79 1.91
CA TYR A 147 6.98 5.99 0.92
C TYR A 147 7.18 4.99 -0.21
N PHE A 148 6.46 3.87 -0.16
CA PHE A 148 6.46 2.85 -1.20
C PHE A 148 5.54 3.31 -2.32
N SER A 149 6.09 3.50 -3.51
CA SER A 149 5.35 3.92 -4.71
C SER A 149 5.21 2.76 -5.68
N GLY A 150 4.03 2.60 -6.24
CA GLY A 150 3.75 1.59 -7.25
C GLY A 150 2.95 2.11 -8.44
N VAL A 151 3.00 1.32 -9.52
CA VAL A 151 2.16 1.47 -10.72
C VAL A 151 1.47 0.16 -11.00
N SER A 152 0.24 0.23 -11.51
CA SER A 152 -0.55 -0.96 -11.77
C SER A 152 -1.59 -0.72 -12.86
N LEU A 153 -1.94 -1.79 -13.59
CA LEU A 153 -3.02 -1.80 -14.57
C LEU A 153 -3.99 -2.96 -14.29
N PRO A 154 -5.31 -2.72 -14.37
CA PRO A 154 -6.30 -3.77 -14.21
C PRO A 154 -6.10 -4.90 -15.22
N SER A 155 -6.49 -6.13 -14.88
CA SER A 155 -6.35 -7.29 -15.78
C SER A 155 -7.13 -7.17 -17.09
N ALA A 156 -8.18 -6.34 -17.12
CA ALA A 156 -8.92 -6.00 -18.33
C ALA A 156 -8.20 -4.99 -19.24
N ALA A 157 -7.22 -4.24 -18.72
CA ALA A 157 -6.51 -3.23 -19.49
C ALA A 157 -5.42 -3.87 -20.36
N ARG A 158 -5.46 -3.59 -21.67
CA ARG A 158 -4.41 -4.01 -22.60
C ARG A 158 -3.28 -3.00 -22.59
N CYS A 159 -2.05 -3.49 -22.39
CA CYS A 159 -0.86 -2.66 -22.39
C CYS A 159 0.31 -3.44 -23.01
N SER A 160 0.98 -2.83 -23.99
CA SER A 160 2.17 -3.42 -24.59
C SER A 160 3.34 -3.39 -23.59
N SER A 161 4.35 -4.24 -23.78
CA SER A 161 5.55 -4.20 -22.94
C SER A 161 6.23 -2.83 -22.98
N TYR A 162 6.32 -2.22 -24.16
CA TYR A 162 6.90 -0.88 -24.33
C TYR A 162 6.12 0.18 -23.55
N SER A 163 4.79 0.18 -23.63
CA SER A 163 3.95 1.12 -22.87
C SER A 163 4.06 0.89 -21.36
N TRP A 164 4.19 -0.36 -20.93
CA TRP A 164 4.39 -0.70 -19.52
C TRP A 164 5.72 -0.19 -18.98
N ASP A 165 6.79 -0.31 -19.77
CA ASP A 165 8.11 0.18 -19.39
C ASP A 165 8.09 1.71 -19.24
N LEU A 166 7.46 2.43 -20.18
CA LEU A 166 7.27 3.88 -20.08
C LEU A 166 6.51 4.30 -18.82
N LEU A 167 5.42 3.61 -18.48
CA LEU A 167 4.65 3.86 -17.26
C LEU A 167 5.49 3.62 -16.00
N THR A 168 6.28 2.55 -16.00
CA THR A 168 7.14 2.18 -14.88
C THR A 168 8.29 3.17 -14.71
N GLU A 169 8.87 3.66 -15.80
CA GLU A 169 9.94 4.67 -15.80
C GLU A 169 9.43 6.03 -15.35
N ALA A 170 8.32 6.52 -15.90
CA ALA A 170 7.66 7.74 -15.45
C ALA A 170 7.30 7.66 -13.95
N ALA A 171 6.98 6.45 -13.49
CA ALA A 171 6.67 6.18 -12.10
C ALA A 171 7.90 6.03 -11.17
N ARG A 172 9.12 6.38 -11.57
CA ARG A 172 10.30 6.42 -10.68
C ARG A 172 10.56 7.79 -10.07
N SER A 173 10.19 8.88 -10.75
CA SER A 173 10.44 10.25 -10.28
C SER A 173 9.63 10.56 -9.02
N PRO A 174 10.15 11.21 -7.98
CA PRO A 174 9.37 11.49 -6.77
C PRO A 174 8.07 12.26 -7.09
N PRO A 175 6.98 12.09 -6.33
CA PRO A 175 5.83 12.98 -6.44
C PRO A 175 6.26 14.43 -6.20
N GLU A 176 5.56 15.37 -6.85
CA GLU A 176 5.69 16.84 -6.74
C GLU A 176 5.87 17.34 -5.28
N PRO A 177 6.46 18.54 -5.05
CA PRO A 177 7.38 18.79 -3.94
C PRO A 177 6.80 18.65 -2.51
N ARG A 178 7.71 18.26 -1.59
CA ARG A 178 7.65 18.03 -0.12
C ARG A 178 6.49 18.61 0.70
N SER A 179 5.95 19.76 0.33
CA SER A 179 4.91 20.50 1.07
C SER A 179 3.54 19.81 1.09
N GLN A 180 3.22 18.98 0.09
CA GLN A 180 1.89 18.33 -0.01
C GLN A 180 1.85 16.89 0.54
N MET A 181 3.00 16.22 0.66
CA MET A 181 3.06 14.82 1.14
C MET A 181 2.73 14.71 2.63
N VAL A 182 3.15 15.69 3.44
CA VAL A 182 2.90 15.72 4.89
C VAL A 182 1.48 16.24 5.19
N ALA A 183 1.00 17.21 4.42
CA ALA A 183 -0.33 17.80 4.58
C ALA A 183 -1.49 16.84 4.29
N SER A 184 -1.23 15.73 3.60
CA SER A 184 -2.24 14.71 3.26
C SER A 184 -2.35 13.58 4.29
N LEU A 185 -1.46 13.57 5.31
CA LEU A 185 -1.40 12.56 6.38
C LEU A 185 -1.75 13.14 7.76
N VAL A 186 -1.97 14.45 7.86
CA VAL A 186 -2.36 15.18 9.08
C VAL A 186 -3.85 15.47 9.06
#